data_AF-A0A9P0FQJ9-F1
#
_entry.id   AF-A0A9P0FQJ9-F1
#
_cell.length_a   1.000
_cell.length_b   1.000
_cell.length_c   1.000
_cell.angle_alpha   90.00
_cell.angle_beta   90.00
_cell.angle_gamma   90.00
#
_symmetry.space_group_name_H-M   'P 1'
#
loop_
_entity.id
_entity.type
_entity.pdbx_description
1 polymer ?
#
loop_
_entity_poly.entity_id
_entity_poly.type
_entity_poly.pdbx_seq_one_letter_code
_entity_poly.pdbx_strand_id
1 'polypeptide(L)'
;MNNQTMEDRCEKPSLVPPIVPDTAYYDYHISRMVRKVAPPPDEDDNEALQRILDEFDRCDIVPATVQEYVTFVGPYTRDEGATMRVVMEEELSHFERLQNEVYKPLLDDTADVLMNEDLQRAKKYADEETAVNNEILDMVSQIYRMIPEFDFKEFFTNPPGYLAEVLPFPEIKNDSSDIKMQALYHRFRWMSTELSRLEIENSEMEGKLNELKTSLRKQRQKTSKAIDQADHKRQCLINKESELKAVLNDTTRKIADIEVKMTAKEREYGAEDAWEIAYEAKREKEASKHLTIEESSDESEECECGGFQE
;
A
#
# COMPACT_ATOMS: atom_id res chain seq x y z
N MET A 1 41.39 -22.92 -35.33
CA MET A 1 40.15 -23.67 -35.05
C MET A 1 39.96 -23.71 -33.56
N ASN A 2 39.07 -22.87 -33.03
CA ASN A 2 38.40 -23.06 -31.73
C ASN A 2 37.29 -22.01 -31.66
N ASN A 3 36.11 -22.40 -32.12
CA ASN A 3 34.87 -21.64 -31.95
C ASN A 3 34.36 -21.94 -30.54
N GLN A 4 34.51 -20.99 -29.62
CA GLN A 4 33.76 -20.98 -28.36
C GLN A 4 32.53 -20.11 -28.56
N THR A 5 31.41 -20.78 -28.77
CA THR A 5 30.05 -20.25 -28.74
C THR A 5 29.77 -19.65 -27.37
N MET A 6 29.58 -18.34 -27.32
CA MET A 6 28.89 -17.68 -26.21
C MET A 6 27.43 -18.11 -26.25
N GLU A 7 27.06 -19.03 -25.36
CA GLU A 7 25.67 -19.34 -25.06
C GLU A 7 25.07 -18.16 -24.29
N ASP A 8 24.16 -17.45 -24.96
CA ASP A 8 23.19 -16.52 -24.38
C ASP A 8 22.43 -17.22 -23.25
N ARG A 9 22.81 -16.93 -22.00
CA ARG A 9 21.98 -17.21 -20.84
C ARG A 9 20.93 -16.11 -20.76
N CYS A 10 19.89 -16.26 -21.57
CA CYS A 10 18.62 -15.57 -21.38
C CYS A 10 18.03 -16.08 -20.05
N GLU A 11 18.31 -15.35 -18.95
CA GLU A 11 17.64 -15.55 -17.68
C GLU A 11 16.15 -15.33 -17.89
N LYS A 12 15.38 -16.42 -17.82
CA LYS A 12 13.93 -16.38 -17.89
C LYS A 12 13.41 -15.40 -16.84
N PRO A 13 12.42 -14.56 -17.16
CA PRO A 13 11.82 -13.66 -16.17
C PRO A 13 11.36 -14.52 -14.99
N SER A 14 11.89 -14.18 -13.81
CA SER A 14 11.46 -14.74 -12.54
C SER A 14 9.95 -14.55 -12.43
N LEU A 15 9.21 -15.63 -12.72
CA LEU A 15 7.77 -15.71 -12.46
C LEU A 15 7.59 -15.40 -10.98
N VAL A 16 7.10 -14.19 -10.70
CA VAL A 16 6.59 -13.84 -9.38
C VAL A 16 5.57 -14.93 -9.03
N PRO A 17 5.78 -15.72 -7.96
CA PRO A 17 4.82 -16.74 -7.60
C PRO A 17 3.47 -16.05 -7.40
N PRO A 18 2.36 -16.63 -7.91
CA PRO A 18 1.04 -16.08 -7.67
C PRO A 18 0.88 -15.92 -6.15
N ILE A 19 0.40 -14.76 -5.73
CA ILE A 19 0.05 -14.51 -4.33
C ILE A 19 -1.05 -15.51 -3.99
N VAL A 20 -0.68 -16.63 -3.36
CA VAL A 20 -1.64 -17.58 -2.81
C VAL A 20 -2.15 -16.93 -1.52
N PRO A 21 -3.41 -16.49 -1.45
CA PRO A 21 -3.95 -15.96 -0.22
C PRO A 21 -3.85 -17.03 0.88
N ASP A 22 -3.47 -16.60 2.07
CA ASP A 22 -3.17 -17.48 3.20
C ASP A 22 -4.34 -18.44 3.45
N THR A 23 -4.06 -19.74 3.58
CA THR A 23 -5.11 -20.77 3.76
C THR A 23 -6.08 -20.47 4.90
N ALA A 24 -5.61 -19.77 5.94
CA ALA A 24 -6.42 -19.28 7.05
C ALA A 24 -7.48 -18.22 6.65
N TYR A 25 -7.20 -17.40 5.64
CA TYR A 25 -8.15 -16.42 5.09
C TYR A 25 -9.30 -17.13 4.36
N TYR A 26 -8.97 -18.17 3.59
CA TYR A 26 -9.94 -18.97 2.86
C TYR A 26 -10.84 -19.77 3.80
N ASP A 27 -10.28 -20.42 4.82
CA ASP A 27 -11.03 -21.17 5.83
C ASP A 27 -11.94 -20.27 6.68
N TYR A 28 -11.49 -19.04 6.99
CA TYR A 28 -12.29 -18.04 7.69
C TYR A 28 -13.53 -17.63 6.87
N HIS A 29 -13.35 -17.27 5.60
CA HIS A 29 -14.47 -16.87 4.73
C HIS A 29 -15.42 -18.03 4.41
N ILE A 30 -14.90 -19.24 4.14
CA ILE A 30 -15.74 -20.42 3.92
C ILE A 30 -16.57 -20.73 5.16
N SER A 31 -15.97 -20.70 6.36
CA SER A 31 -16.69 -20.94 7.62
C SER A 31 -17.80 -19.91 7.88
N ARG A 32 -17.64 -18.68 7.38
CA ARG A 32 -18.63 -17.61 7.45
C ARG A 32 -19.73 -17.74 6.39
N MET A 33 -19.43 -18.35 5.25
CA MET A 33 -20.34 -18.59 4.12
C MET A 33 -21.13 -19.90 4.19
N VAL A 34 -20.82 -20.81 5.11
CA VAL A 34 -21.68 -21.98 5.39
C VAL A 34 -23.05 -21.45 5.78
N ARG A 35 -24.06 -21.75 4.95
CA ARG A 35 -25.46 -21.32 5.13
C ARG A 35 -25.86 -21.55 6.60
N LYS A 36 -25.94 -20.48 7.39
CA LYS A 36 -26.61 -20.53 8.68
C LYS A 36 -28.06 -20.92 8.36
N VAL A 37 -28.48 -22.04 8.91
CA VAL A 37 -29.84 -22.57 8.76
C VAL A 37 -30.83 -21.46 9.08
N ALA A 38 -31.95 -21.41 8.34
CA ALA A 38 -33.01 -20.43 8.58
C ALA A 38 -33.35 -20.35 10.08
N PRO A 39 -33.68 -19.15 10.60
CA PRO A 39 -33.91 -18.96 12.03
C PRO A 39 -35.04 -19.86 12.53
N PRO A 40 -35.01 -20.27 13.81
CA PRO A 40 -36.15 -20.94 14.41
C PRO A 40 -37.40 -20.03 14.32
N PRO A 41 -38.60 -20.59 14.05
CA PRO A 41 -39.82 -19.83 13.73
C PRO A 41 -40.38 -18.97 14.88
N ASP A 42 -39.69 -18.92 16.02
CA ASP A 42 -40.12 -18.26 17.26
C ASP A 42 -39.35 -16.95 17.55
N GLU A 43 -38.36 -16.56 16.72
CA GLU A 43 -37.63 -15.29 16.86
C GLU A 43 -38.27 -14.18 16.01
N ASP A 44 -38.41 -12.98 16.59
CA ASP A 44 -38.90 -11.80 15.88
C ASP A 44 -37.86 -11.35 14.83
N ASP A 45 -38.21 -11.44 13.54
CA ASP A 45 -37.30 -11.23 12.41
C ASP A 45 -36.56 -9.87 12.49
N ASN A 46 -37.21 -8.86 13.08
CA ASN A 46 -36.64 -7.52 13.25
C ASN A 46 -35.50 -7.49 14.28
N GLU A 47 -35.62 -8.24 15.39
CA GLU A 47 -34.58 -8.31 16.42
C GLU A 47 -33.35 -9.10 15.93
N ALA A 48 -33.59 -10.12 15.10
CA ALA A 48 -32.52 -10.91 14.49
C ALA A 48 -31.76 -10.11 13.42
N LEU A 49 -32.46 -9.33 12.59
CA LEU A 49 -31.85 -8.38 11.65
C LEU A 49 -31.01 -7.32 12.37
N GLN A 50 -31.52 -6.75 13.47
CA GLN A 50 -30.79 -5.76 14.25
C GLN A 50 -29.50 -6.35 14.85
N ARG A 51 -29.56 -7.59 15.36
CA ARG A 51 -28.38 -8.31 15.87
C ARG A 51 -27.32 -8.54 14.79
N ILE A 52 -27.75 -8.87 13.57
CA ILE A 52 -26.83 -9.04 12.44
C ILE A 52 -26.17 -7.70 12.11
N LEU A 53 -26.93 -6.61 11.99
CA LEU A 53 -26.39 -5.29 11.72
C LEU A 53 -25.39 -4.84 12.80
N ASP A 54 -25.70 -5.07 14.08
CA ASP A 54 -24.80 -4.81 15.20
C ASP A 54 -23.52 -5.67 15.14
N GLU A 55 -23.59 -6.91 14.64
CA GLU A 55 -22.44 -7.79 14.45
C GLU A 55 -21.55 -7.30 13.29
N PHE A 56 -22.13 -6.76 12.23
CA PHE A 56 -21.40 -6.12 11.13
C PHE A 56 -20.72 -4.81 11.57
N ASP A 57 -21.40 -3.98 12.37
CA ASP A 57 -20.87 -2.72 12.88
C ASP A 57 -19.75 -2.91 13.92
N ARG A 58 -19.76 -4.03 14.66
CA ARG A 58 -18.68 -4.39 15.60
C ARG A 58 -17.45 -4.98 14.91
N CYS A 59 -17.54 -5.38 13.64
CA CYS A 59 -16.43 -5.99 12.88
C CYS A 59 -15.51 -4.93 12.24
N ASP A 60 -14.86 -4.08 13.04
CA ASP A 60 -13.90 -3.07 12.55
C ASP A 60 -12.62 -3.67 11.90
N ILE A 61 -12.38 -4.98 12.08
CA ILE A 61 -11.10 -5.62 11.74
C ILE A 61 -11.08 -6.16 10.29
N VAL A 62 -12.23 -6.57 9.74
CA VAL A 62 -12.34 -7.05 8.36
C VAL A 62 -13.65 -6.52 7.74
N PRO A 63 -13.58 -5.66 6.71
CA PRO A 63 -14.78 -5.17 6.04
C PRO A 63 -15.53 -6.36 5.46
N ALA A 64 -16.78 -6.52 5.87
CA ALA A 64 -17.58 -7.62 5.39
C ALA A 64 -17.96 -7.42 3.93
N THR A 65 -17.98 -8.50 3.16
CA THR A 65 -18.28 -8.43 1.74
C THR A 65 -19.78 -8.25 1.51
N VAL A 66 -20.15 -7.60 0.40
CA VAL A 66 -21.57 -7.44 0.00
C VAL A 66 -22.26 -8.80 -0.13
N GLN A 67 -21.53 -9.83 -0.59
CA GLN A 67 -22.04 -11.19 -0.72
C GLN A 67 -22.33 -11.86 0.64
N GLU A 68 -21.48 -11.63 1.65
CA GLU A 68 -21.74 -12.06 3.02
C GLU A 68 -22.99 -11.36 3.58
N TYR A 69 -23.10 -10.05 3.40
CA TYR A 69 -24.26 -9.27 3.84
C TYR A 69 -25.58 -9.81 3.26
N VAL A 70 -25.63 -10.03 1.95
CA VAL A 70 -26.82 -10.59 1.26
C VAL A 70 -27.13 -12.00 1.77
N THR A 71 -26.11 -12.80 2.09
CA THR A 71 -26.27 -14.16 2.61
C THR A 71 -26.83 -14.18 4.04
N PHE A 72 -26.43 -13.22 4.89
CA PHE A 72 -26.92 -13.13 6.27
C PHE A 72 -28.31 -12.52 6.36
N VAL A 73 -28.61 -11.50 5.55
CA VAL A 73 -29.89 -10.78 5.57
C VAL A 73 -30.97 -11.51 4.77
N GLY A 74 -30.59 -12.20 3.68
CA GLY A 74 -31.52 -12.85 2.76
C GLY A 74 -32.62 -13.69 3.44
N PRO A 75 -32.30 -14.60 4.38
CA PRO A 75 -33.31 -15.42 5.06
C PRO A 75 -34.38 -14.65 5.86
N TYR A 76 -34.08 -13.41 6.28
CA TYR A 76 -35.01 -12.55 7.06
C TYR A 76 -35.84 -11.61 6.18
N THR A 77 -35.66 -11.70 4.86
CA THR A 77 -36.44 -10.91 3.90
C THR A 77 -37.55 -11.75 3.28
N ARG A 78 -38.67 -11.11 2.93
CA ARG A 78 -39.87 -11.78 2.41
C ARG A 78 -39.64 -12.54 1.11
N ASP A 79 -38.63 -12.15 0.33
CA ASP A 79 -38.25 -12.74 -0.95
C ASP A 79 -36.96 -13.59 -0.85
N GLU A 80 -36.55 -13.98 0.37
CA GLU A 80 -35.32 -14.73 0.64
C GLU A 80 -34.07 -14.06 0.03
N GLY A 81 -34.05 -12.74 -0.08
CA GLY A 81 -32.95 -11.96 -0.64
C GLY A 81 -32.82 -12.06 -2.16
N ALA A 82 -33.88 -12.49 -2.87
CA ALA A 82 -33.87 -12.55 -4.34
C ALA A 82 -33.59 -11.18 -4.97
N THR A 83 -34.25 -10.12 -4.51
CA THR A 83 -34.06 -8.75 -5.00
C THR A 83 -32.64 -8.26 -4.71
N MET A 84 -32.12 -8.53 -3.50
CA MET A 84 -30.76 -8.14 -3.12
C MET A 84 -29.70 -8.83 -3.97
N ARG A 85 -29.91 -10.10 -4.35
CA ARG A 85 -29.01 -10.83 -5.26
C ARG A 85 -29.01 -10.24 -6.66
N VAL A 86 -30.17 -9.84 -7.18
CA VAL A 86 -30.27 -9.17 -8.50
C VAL A 86 -29.54 -7.82 -8.48
N VAL A 87 -29.77 -6.98 -7.47
CA VAL A 87 -29.07 -5.69 -7.34
C VAL A 87 -27.56 -5.89 -7.19
N MET A 88 -27.13 -6.89 -6.42
CA MET A 88 -25.71 -7.23 -6.28
C MET A 88 -25.09 -7.63 -7.63
N GLU A 89 -25.77 -8.46 -8.41
CA GLU A 89 -25.30 -8.90 -9.73
C GLU A 89 -25.23 -7.73 -10.74
N GLU A 90 -26.22 -6.83 -10.71
CA GLU A 90 -26.22 -5.60 -11.53
C GLU A 90 -25.06 -4.67 -11.17
N GLU A 91 -24.81 -4.42 -9.88
CA GLU A 91 -23.72 -3.57 -9.39
C GLU A 91 -22.35 -4.20 -9.64
N LEU A 92 -22.19 -5.52 -9.45
CA LEU A 92 -20.97 -6.24 -9.82
C LEU A 92 -20.70 -6.13 -11.32
N SER A 93 -21.72 -6.27 -12.15
CA SER A 93 -21.61 -6.09 -13.61
C SER A 93 -21.29 -4.64 -14.01
N HIS A 94 -21.74 -3.66 -13.23
CA HIS A 94 -21.38 -2.25 -13.44
C HIS A 94 -19.93 -1.98 -13.03
N PHE A 95 -19.51 -2.53 -11.89
CA PHE A 95 -18.14 -2.46 -11.42
C PHE A 95 -17.16 -3.12 -12.38
N GLU A 96 -17.47 -4.31 -12.91
CA GLU A 96 -16.65 -4.97 -13.93
C GLU A 96 -16.51 -4.12 -15.20
N ARG A 97 -17.59 -3.44 -15.63
CA ARG A 97 -17.52 -2.51 -16.76
C ARG A 97 -16.62 -1.33 -16.44
N LEU A 98 -16.78 -0.71 -15.28
CA LEU A 98 -15.92 0.40 -14.83
C LEU A 98 -14.45 -0.03 -14.72
N GLN A 99 -14.19 -1.23 -14.20
CA GLN A 99 -12.86 -1.82 -14.12
C GLN A 99 -12.23 -1.98 -15.51
N ASN A 100 -12.99 -2.52 -16.46
CA ASN A 100 -12.51 -2.73 -17.81
C ASN A 100 -12.40 -1.43 -18.63
N GLU A 101 -13.19 -0.41 -18.32
CA GLU A 101 -13.21 0.87 -19.04
C GLU A 101 -12.21 1.89 -18.50
N VAL A 102 -12.02 1.94 -17.18
CA VAL A 102 -11.17 2.96 -16.54
C VAL A 102 -9.87 2.37 -16.05
N TYR A 103 -9.93 1.28 -15.28
CA TYR A 103 -8.74 0.74 -14.62
C TYR A 103 -7.82 0.01 -15.59
N LYS A 104 -8.39 -0.74 -16.54
CA LYS A 104 -7.58 -1.48 -17.51
C LYS A 104 -6.82 -0.54 -18.46
N PRO A 105 -7.43 0.48 -19.09
CA PRO A 105 -6.67 1.42 -19.91
C PRO A 105 -5.68 2.24 -19.09
N LEU A 106 -6.03 2.63 -17.85
CA LEU A 106 -5.07 3.32 -16.97
C LEU A 106 -3.86 2.42 -16.66
N LEU A 107 -4.09 1.14 -16.36
CA LEU A 107 -3.02 0.19 -16.10
C LEU A 107 -2.15 0.01 -17.35
N ASP A 108 -2.77 -0.17 -18.51
CA ASP A 108 -2.08 -0.30 -19.80
C ASP A 108 -1.25 0.97 -20.11
N ASP A 109 -1.82 2.16 -19.93
CA ASP A 109 -1.11 3.45 -20.09
C ASP A 109 0.08 3.56 -19.12
N THR A 110 -0.10 3.18 -17.86
CA THR A 110 1.00 3.20 -16.89
C THR A 110 2.09 2.19 -17.23
N ALA A 111 1.71 1.01 -17.74
CA ALA A 111 2.65 -0.01 -18.18
C ALA A 111 3.43 0.48 -19.42
N ASP A 112 2.78 1.13 -20.36
CA ASP A 112 3.41 1.71 -21.56
C ASP A 112 4.39 2.84 -21.22
N VAL A 113 4.04 3.71 -20.25
CA VAL A 113 4.94 4.75 -19.76
C VAL A 113 6.18 4.13 -19.11
N LEU A 114 6.00 3.13 -18.24
CA LEU A 114 7.11 2.44 -17.59
C LEU A 114 8.00 1.71 -18.60
N MET A 115 7.40 1.02 -19.59
CA MET A 115 8.16 0.33 -20.62
C MET A 115 8.95 1.30 -21.50
N ASN A 116 8.39 2.47 -21.82
CA ASN A 116 9.11 3.52 -22.53
C ASN A 116 10.27 4.10 -21.72
N GLU A 117 10.10 4.31 -20.41
CA GLU A 117 11.19 4.76 -19.54
C GLU A 117 12.33 3.73 -19.49
N ASP A 118 12.00 2.45 -19.35
CA ASP A 118 13.00 1.38 -19.31
C ASP A 118 13.73 1.25 -20.64
N LEU A 119 13.02 1.40 -21.77
CA LEU A 119 13.65 1.41 -23.10
C LEU A 119 14.58 2.62 -23.28
N GLN A 120 14.19 3.80 -22.78
CA GLN A 120 15.06 4.97 -22.77
C GLN A 120 16.31 4.78 -21.89
N ARG A 121 16.16 4.18 -20.71
CA ARG A 121 17.30 3.84 -19.83
C ARG A 121 18.24 2.84 -20.50
N ALA A 122 17.69 1.77 -21.08
CA ALA A 122 18.47 0.76 -21.78
C ALA A 122 19.27 1.38 -22.94
N LYS A 123 18.61 2.23 -23.75
CA LYS A 123 19.28 2.96 -24.84
C LYS A 123 20.40 3.87 -24.30
N LYS A 124 20.13 4.61 -23.23
CA LYS A 124 21.14 5.49 -22.61
C LYS A 124 22.37 4.70 -22.15
N TYR A 125 22.19 3.55 -21.49
CA TYR A 125 23.31 2.71 -21.09
C TYR A 125 24.08 2.14 -22.28
N ALA A 126 23.38 1.72 -23.33
CA ALA A 126 24.03 1.27 -24.56
C ALA A 126 24.85 2.39 -25.22
N ASP A 127 24.31 3.61 -25.29
CA ASP A 127 25.01 4.78 -25.82
C ASP A 127 26.25 5.12 -24.95
N GLU A 128 26.12 5.11 -23.62
CA GLU A 128 27.24 5.32 -22.68
C GLU A 128 28.32 4.23 -22.82
N GLU A 129 27.94 2.96 -22.95
CA GLU A 129 28.86 1.85 -23.17
C GLU A 129 29.61 2.01 -24.50
N THR A 130 28.93 2.40 -25.57
CA THR A 130 29.59 2.64 -26.86
C THR A 130 30.58 3.81 -26.79
N ALA A 131 30.26 4.87 -26.04
CA ALA A 131 31.17 6.00 -25.83
C ALA A 131 32.44 5.57 -25.07
N VAL A 132 32.28 4.82 -23.98
CA VAL A 132 33.40 4.28 -23.21
C VAL A 132 34.25 3.31 -24.05
N ASN A 133 33.62 2.43 -24.82
CA ASN A 133 34.34 1.52 -25.70
C ASN A 133 35.13 2.26 -26.79
N ASN A 134 34.58 3.33 -27.36
CA ASN A 134 35.30 4.16 -28.32
C ASN A 134 36.50 4.86 -27.67
N GLU A 135 36.37 5.36 -26.45
CA GLU A 135 37.48 5.96 -25.69
C GLU A 135 38.57 4.92 -25.40
N ILE A 136 38.19 3.70 -24.99
CA ILE A 136 39.12 2.59 -24.80
C ILE A 136 39.85 2.25 -26.10
N LEU A 137 39.14 2.16 -27.22
CA LEU A 137 39.75 1.86 -28.52
C LEU A 137 40.73 2.96 -28.97
N ASP A 138 40.43 4.22 -28.68
CA ASP A 138 41.36 5.32 -28.95
C ASP A 138 42.60 5.23 -28.05
N MET A 139 42.43 5.01 -26.74
CA MET A 139 43.54 4.79 -25.81
C MET A 139 44.41 3.60 -26.22
N VAL A 140 43.81 2.48 -26.61
CA VAL A 140 44.53 1.30 -27.11
C VAL A 140 45.31 1.63 -28.38
N SER A 141 44.70 2.37 -29.31
CA SER A 141 45.37 2.83 -30.53
C SER A 141 46.55 3.75 -30.23
N GLN A 142 46.42 4.64 -29.24
CA GLN A 142 47.52 5.48 -28.77
C GLN A 142 48.65 4.64 -28.17
N ILE A 143 48.33 3.65 -27.33
CA ILE A 143 49.34 2.72 -26.78
C ILE A 143 50.08 2.00 -27.91
N TYR A 144 49.37 1.46 -28.90
CA TYR A 144 50.01 0.80 -30.04
C TYR A 144 50.91 1.74 -30.86
N ARG A 145 50.58 3.03 -30.98
CA ARG A 145 51.46 4.03 -31.61
C ARG A 145 52.70 4.36 -30.77
N MET A 146 52.59 4.26 -29.45
CA MET A 146 53.71 4.50 -28.54
C MET A 146 54.60 3.27 -28.36
N ILE A 147 54.13 2.07 -28.70
CA ILE A 147 54.94 0.85 -28.67
C ILE A 147 55.97 0.96 -29.81
N PRO A 148 57.27 0.95 -29.49
CA PRO A 148 58.30 0.93 -30.53
C PRO A 148 58.24 -0.41 -31.29
N GLU A 149 58.22 -0.33 -32.63
CA GLU A 149 58.32 -1.51 -33.47
C GLU A 149 59.75 -2.06 -33.44
N PHE A 150 59.90 -3.33 -33.09
CA PHE A 150 61.20 -4.01 -33.06
C PHE A 150 61.56 -4.52 -34.47
N ASP A 151 62.48 -3.85 -35.14
CA ASP A 151 63.03 -4.26 -36.43
C ASP A 151 64.10 -5.34 -36.25
N PHE A 152 63.69 -6.58 -36.45
CA PHE A 152 64.56 -7.74 -36.39
C PHE A 152 65.70 -7.68 -37.42
N LYS A 153 65.48 -7.07 -38.60
CA LYS A 153 66.53 -7.04 -39.64
C LYS A 153 67.69 -6.17 -39.19
N GLU A 154 67.39 -5.00 -38.66
CA GLU A 154 68.38 -4.05 -38.18
C GLU A 154 69.13 -4.58 -36.94
N PHE A 155 68.40 -5.24 -36.02
CA PHE A 155 68.96 -5.93 -34.88
C PHE A 155 69.98 -7.02 -35.28
N PHE A 156 69.70 -7.84 -36.29
CA PHE A 156 70.63 -8.89 -36.72
C PHE A 156 71.88 -8.33 -37.43
N THR A 157 71.78 -7.18 -38.08
CA THR A 157 72.93 -6.53 -38.73
C THR A 157 73.84 -5.75 -37.78
N ASN A 158 73.28 -5.10 -36.75
CA ASN A 158 74.06 -4.37 -35.76
C ASN A 158 73.41 -4.46 -34.36
N PRO A 159 73.53 -5.61 -33.68
CA PRO A 159 72.88 -5.84 -32.39
C PRO A 159 73.19 -4.78 -31.32
N PRO A 160 74.45 -4.36 -31.10
CA PRO A 160 74.77 -3.40 -30.03
C PRO A 160 74.35 -1.97 -30.35
N GLY A 161 74.38 -1.55 -31.63
CA GLY A 161 73.94 -0.20 -32.04
C GLY A 161 72.42 -0.06 -31.98
N TYR A 162 71.70 -1.06 -32.48
CA TYR A 162 70.23 -1.07 -32.49
C TYR A 162 69.66 -1.13 -31.07
N LEU A 163 70.23 -1.96 -30.19
CA LEU A 163 69.81 -2.00 -28.78
C LEU A 163 70.09 -0.67 -28.07
N ALA A 164 71.18 0.03 -28.37
CA ALA A 164 71.47 1.34 -27.77
C ALA A 164 70.53 2.45 -28.25
N GLU A 165 69.96 2.32 -29.44
CA GLU A 165 69.00 3.28 -30.00
C GLU A 165 67.57 3.03 -29.52
N VAL A 166 67.12 1.77 -29.53
CA VAL A 166 65.75 1.37 -29.11
C VAL A 166 65.61 1.31 -27.59
N LEU A 167 66.66 0.89 -26.90
CA LEU A 167 66.77 0.87 -25.45
C LEU A 167 68.01 1.67 -25.07
N PRO A 168 67.94 3.01 -25.02
CA PRO A 168 69.06 3.83 -24.60
C PRO A 168 69.38 3.55 -23.14
N PHE A 169 70.22 2.54 -22.92
CA PHE A 169 70.93 2.36 -21.68
C PHE A 169 71.93 3.50 -21.62
N PRO A 170 71.90 4.35 -20.57
CA PRO A 170 72.85 5.43 -20.45
C PRO A 170 74.27 4.83 -20.50
N GLU A 171 75.08 5.28 -21.46
CA GLU A 171 76.50 4.92 -21.51
C GLU A 171 77.10 5.27 -20.15
N ILE A 172 77.57 4.26 -19.42
CA ILE A 172 78.26 4.43 -18.16
C ILE A 172 79.65 4.99 -18.49
N LYS A 173 79.70 6.27 -18.87
CA LYS A 173 80.91 7.07 -18.82
C LYS A 173 81.11 7.44 -17.36
N ASN A 174 82.13 6.85 -16.75
CA ASN A 174 82.54 7.13 -15.39
C ASN A 174 82.97 8.60 -15.24
N ASP A 175 82.01 9.49 -15.08
CA ASP A 175 82.07 10.64 -14.18
C ASP A 175 80.88 10.48 -13.23
N SER A 176 81.09 9.67 -12.20
CA SER A 176 80.03 9.09 -11.36
C SER A 176 79.16 10.13 -10.62
N SER A 177 79.55 11.40 -10.60
CA SER A 177 78.77 12.52 -10.06
C SER A 177 77.74 13.05 -11.04
N ASP A 178 78.08 13.22 -12.32
CA ASP A 178 77.24 13.95 -13.27
C ASP A 178 76.10 13.10 -13.81
N ILE A 179 76.33 11.80 -14.05
CA ILE A 179 75.25 10.87 -14.43
C ILE A 179 74.25 10.70 -13.26
N LYS A 180 74.75 10.64 -12.02
CA LYS A 180 73.87 10.60 -10.83
C LYS A 180 73.11 11.92 -10.67
N MET A 181 73.75 13.06 -10.90
CA MET A 181 73.12 14.38 -10.86
C MET A 181 72.03 14.51 -11.93
N GLN A 182 72.30 14.05 -13.16
CA GLN A 182 71.34 14.09 -14.25
C GLN A 182 70.16 13.13 -14.01
N ALA A 183 70.42 11.92 -13.52
CA ALA A 183 69.36 10.98 -13.12
C ALA A 183 68.51 11.53 -11.96
N LEU A 184 69.15 12.16 -10.96
CA LEU A 184 68.46 12.86 -9.89
C LEU A 184 67.62 14.03 -10.42
N TYR A 185 68.14 14.79 -11.38
CA TYR A 185 67.43 15.90 -12.00
C TYR A 185 66.22 15.44 -12.81
N HIS A 186 66.36 14.38 -13.63
CA HIS A 186 65.23 13.81 -14.37
C HIS A 186 64.18 13.21 -13.43
N ARG A 187 64.61 12.50 -12.38
CA ARG A 187 63.69 11.98 -11.36
C ARG A 187 63.00 13.11 -10.62
N PHE A 188 63.72 14.17 -10.27
CA PHE A 188 63.13 15.36 -9.64
C PHE A 188 62.11 16.03 -10.56
N ARG A 189 62.44 16.21 -11.84
CA ARG A 189 61.54 16.80 -12.84
C ARG A 189 60.29 15.94 -13.03
N TRP A 190 60.45 14.61 -13.12
CA TRP A 190 59.33 13.67 -13.20
C TRP A 190 58.45 13.72 -11.95
N MET A 191 59.05 13.69 -10.75
CA MET A 191 58.29 13.82 -9.51
C MET A 191 57.58 15.17 -9.43
N SER A 192 58.19 16.24 -9.92
CA SER A 192 57.57 17.57 -9.93
C SER A 192 56.39 17.63 -10.91
N THR A 193 56.50 17.02 -12.10
CA THR A 193 55.39 16.95 -13.05
C THR A 193 54.26 16.06 -12.54
N GLU A 194 54.59 14.94 -11.89
CA GLU A 194 53.59 14.04 -11.32
C GLU A 194 52.89 14.67 -10.11
N LEU A 195 53.62 15.42 -9.28
CA LEU A 195 53.05 16.20 -8.19
C LEU A 195 52.09 17.27 -8.73
N SER A 196 52.47 18.02 -9.76
CA SER A 196 51.57 18.99 -10.39
C SER A 196 50.34 18.32 -11.02
N ARG A 197 50.47 17.14 -11.63
CA ARG A 197 49.34 16.36 -12.16
C ARG A 197 48.37 15.99 -11.05
N LEU A 198 48.89 15.46 -9.94
CA LEU A 198 48.10 15.08 -8.78
C LEU A 198 47.45 16.29 -8.09
N GLU A 199 48.12 17.43 -8.02
CA GLU A 199 47.54 18.67 -7.48
C GLU A 199 46.35 19.14 -8.33
N ILE A 200 46.47 19.09 -9.66
CA ILE A 200 45.37 19.43 -10.58
C ILE A 200 44.20 18.46 -10.38
N GLU A 201 44.46 17.16 -10.41
CA GLU A 201 43.43 16.12 -10.24
C GLU A 201 42.73 16.25 -8.88
N ASN A 202 43.48 16.52 -7.81
CA ASN A 202 42.91 16.72 -6.48
C ASN A 202 42.04 18.00 -6.44
N SER A 203 42.47 19.08 -7.11
CA SER A 203 41.68 20.31 -7.22
C SER A 203 40.36 20.10 -7.97
N GLU A 204 40.36 19.30 -9.03
CA GLU A 204 39.16 18.93 -9.79
C GLU A 204 38.21 18.07 -8.94
N MET A 205 38.76 17.12 -8.20
CA MET A 205 38.01 16.27 -7.29
C MET A 205 37.40 17.06 -6.13
N GLU A 206 38.13 18.03 -5.57
CA GLU A 206 37.58 18.98 -4.59
C GLU A 206 36.44 19.83 -5.18
N GLY A 207 36.58 20.26 -6.43
CA GLY A 207 35.52 20.93 -7.18
C GLY A 207 34.24 20.10 -7.27
N LYS A 208 34.36 18.86 -7.77
CA LYS A 208 33.25 17.89 -7.88
C LYS A 208 32.62 17.60 -6.51
N LEU A 209 33.43 17.45 -5.48
CA LEU A 209 32.97 17.21 -4.10
C LEU A 209 32.16 18.41 -3.57
N ASN A 210 32.58 19.63 -3.87
CA ASN A 210 31.85 20.84 -3.50
C ASN A 210 30.52 20.95 -4.26
N GLU A 211 30.49 20.65 -5.56
CA GLU A 211 29.26 20.60 -6.34
C GLU A 211 28.27 19.58 -5.75
N LEU A 212 28.72 18.36 -5.45
CA LEU A 212 27.89 17.33 -4.81
C LEU A 212 27.36 17.80 -3.44
N LYS A 213 28.20 18.43 -2.61
CA LYS A 213 27.76 19.00 -1.33
C LYS A 213 26.68 20.07 -1.52
N THR A 214 26.82 20.95 -2.51
CA THR A 214 25.81 21.98 -2.78
C THR A 214 24.50 21.38 -3.29
N SER A 215 24.57 20.37 -4.16
CA SER A 215 23.41 19.62 -4.66
C SER A 215 22.68 18.93 -3.50
N LEU A 216 23.40 18.24 -2.62
CA LEU A 216 22.86 17.59 -1.43
C LEU A 216 22.18 18.60 -0.50
N ARG A 217 22.78 19.78 -0.27
CA ARG A 217 22.17 20.84 0.54
C ARG A 217 20.86 21.33 -0.07
N LYS A 218 20.83 21.57 -1.38
CA LYS A 218 19.61 21.98 -2.10
C LYS A 218 18.52 20.91 -2.01
N GLN A 219 18.89 19.64 -2.17
CA GLN A 219 17.95 18.52 -2.06
C GLN A 219 17.38 18.42 -0.64
N ARG A 220 18.24 18.47 0.40
CA ARG A 220 17.80 18.48 1.80
C ARG A 220 16.87 19.66 2.13
N GLN A 221 17.14 20.83 1.57
CA GLN A 221 16.26 21.99 1.76
C GLN A 221 14.89 21.78 1.09
N LYS A 222 14.86 21.18 -0.11
CA LYS A 222 13.60 20.83 -0.78
C LYS A 222 12.81 19.79 0.02
N THR A 223 13.46 18.74 0.51
CA THR A 223 12.80 17.70 1.31
C THR A 223 12.30 18.26 2.63
N SER A 224 13.07 19.13 3.31
CA SER A 224 12.60 19.81 4.53
C SER A 224 11.32 20.60 4.29
N LYS A 225 11.28 21.42 3.23
CA LYS A 225 10.08 22.19 2.88
C LYS A 225 8.88 21.30 2.57
N ALA A 226 9.11 20.16 1.92
CA ALA A 226 8.04 19.19 1.63
C ALA A 226 7.50 18.55 2.91
N ILE A 227 8.38 18.23 3.86
CA ILE A 227 8.01 17.71 5.19
C ILE A 227 7.20 18.75 5.95
N ASP A 228 7.67 20.00 6.02
CA ASP A 228 6.96 21.09 6.72
C ASP A 228 5.56 21.32 6.14
N GLN A 229 5.41 21.24 4.81
CA GLN A 229 4.11 21.33 4.14
C GLN A 229 3.20 20.14 4.44
N ALA A 230 3.74 18.93 4.48
CA ALA A 230 3.00 17.73 4.83
C ALA A 230 2.52 17.76 6.28
N ASP A 231 3.38 18.18 7.22
CA ASP A 231 3.05 18.33 8.63
C ASP A 231 1.98 19.42 8.85
N HIS A 232 2.09 20.54 8.13
CA HIS A 232 1.06 21.58 8.19
C HIS A 232 -0.30 21.09 7.69
N LYS A 233 -0.33 20.35 6.57
CA LYS A 233 -1.55 19.72 6.05
C LYS A 233 -2.12 18.71 7.03
N ARG A 234 -1.27 17.86 7.62
CA ARG A 234 -1.65 16.87 8.63
C ARG A 234 -2.30 17.56 9.83
N GLN A 235 -1.71 18.64 10.34
CA GLN A 235 -2.27 19.38 11.46
C GLN A 235 -3.64 20.00 11.13
N CYS A 236 -3.80 20.54 9.92
CA CYS A 236 -5.08 21.06 9.45
C CYS A 236 -6.16 19.98 9.38
N LEU A 237 -5.81 18.78 8.90
CA LEU A 237 -6.73 17.64 8.85
C LEU A 237 -7.11 17.13 10.25
N ILE A 238 -6.15 17.07 11.18
CA ILE A 238 -6.42 16.71 12.59
C ILE A 238 -7.40 17.70 13.23
N ASN A 239 -7.19 19.00 13.02
CA ASN A 239 -8.10 20.02 13.53
C ASN A 239 -9.51 19.84 12.95
N LYS A 240 -9.63 19.62 11.63
CA LYS A 240 -10.91 19.37 10.96
C LYS A 240 -11.58 18.09 11.45
N GLU A 241 -10.82 17.03 11.69
CA GLU A 241 -11.32 15.79 12.28
C GLU A 241 -11.86 16.03 13.70
N SER A 242 -11.16 16.82 14.51
CA SER A 242 -11.61 17.17 15.87
C SER A 242 -12.90 18.00 15.87
N GLU A 243 -13.05 18.92 14.92
CA GLU A 243 -14.28 19.69 14.72
C GLU A 243 -15.45 18.78 14.32
N LEU A 244 -15.23 17.87 13.35
CA LEU A 244 -16.24 16.91 12.92
C LEU A 244 -16.65 15.96 14.07
N LYS A 245 -15.70 15.50 14.87
CA LYS A 245 -15.97 14.70 16.07
C LYS A 245 -16.80 15.47 17.10
N ALA A 246 -16.53 16.76 17.30
CA ALA A 246 -17.33 17.59 18.20
C ALA A 246 -18.77 17.74 17.68
N VAL A 247 -18.95 18.02 16.39
CA VAL A 247 -20.27 18.10 15.76
C VAL A 247 -21.02 16.77 15.88
N LEU A 248 -20.35 15.65 15.61
CA LEU A 248 -20.93 14.32 15.74
C LEU A 248 -21.43 14.09 17.17
N ASN A 249 -20.57 14.30 18.17
CA ASN A 249 -20.93 14.15 19.58
C ASN A 249 -22.12 15.04 19.99
N ASP A 250 -22.18 16.27 19.50
CA ASP A 250 -23.31 17.17 19.74
C ASP A 250 -24.59 16.66 19.09
N THR A 251 -24.51 16.10 17.86
CA THR A 251 -25.68 15.49 17.21
C THR A 251 -26.14 14.23 17.94
N THR A 252 -25.22 13.36 18.37
CA THR A 252 -25.54 12.16 19.15
C THR A 252 -26.21 12.52 20.47
N ARG A 253 -25.73 13.55 21.17
CA ARG A 253 -26.40 14.07 22.37
C ARG A 253 -27.81 14.58 22.09
N LYS A 254 -28.00 15.34 21.00
CA LYS A 254 -29.35 15.82 20.62
C LYS A 254 -30.30 14.68 20.30
N ILE A 255 -29.83 13.63 19.64
CA ILE A 255 -30.64 12.43 19.35
C ILE A 255 -31.03 11.75 20.66
N ALA A 256 -30.08 11.50 21.56
CA ALA A 256 -30.36 10.92 22.87
C ALA A 256 -31.37 11.76 23.69
N ASP A 257 -31.25 13.10 23.67
CA ASP A 257 -32.21 13.99 24.32
C ASP A 257 -33.62 13.90 23.69
N ILE A 258 -33.71 13.70 22.37
CA ILE A 258 -34.98 13.50 21.67
C ILE A 258 -35.59 12.15 22.05
N GLU A 259 -34.80 11.08 22.08
CA GLU A 259 -35.25 9.74 22.50
C GLU A 259 -35.79 9.74 23.94
N VAL A 260 -35.11 10.42 24.87
CA VAL A 260 -35.59 10.58 26.24
C VAL A 260 -36.92 11.34 26.27
N LYS A 261 -37.07 12.39 25.46
CA LYS A 261 -38.35 13.12 25.36
C LYS A 261 -39.46 12.29 24.72
N MET A 262 -39.16 11.48 23.72
CA MET A 262 -40.12 10.60 23.06
C MET A 262 -40.60 9.51 24.02
N THR A 263 -39.68 8.83 24.70
CA THR A 263 -40.03 7.81 25.72
C THR A 263 -40.78 8.40 26.91
N ALA A 264 -40.47 9.63 27.33
CA ALA A 264 -41.25 10.33 28.35
C ALA A 264 -42.69 10.62 27.88
N LYS A 265 -42.87 11.09 26.63
CA LYS A 265 -44.19 11.30 26.05
C LYS A 265 -44.97 9.99 25.89
N GLU A 266 -44.34 8.91 25.43
CA GLU A 266 -44.98 7.60 25.32
C GLU A 266 -45.49 7.09 26.67
N ARG A 267 -44.76 7.36 27.77
CA ARG A 267 -45.23 7.05 29.13
C ARG A 267 -46.41 7.93 29.56
N GLU A 268 -46.44 9.21 29.17
CA GLU A 268 -47.59 10.10 29.43
C GLU A 268 -48.83 9.62 28.66
N TYR A 269 -48.72 9.38 27.35
CA TYR A 269 -49.82 8.85 26.54
C TYR A 269 -50.30 7.47 27.02
N GLY A 270 -49.38 6.56 27.36
CA GLY A 270 -49.74 5.26 27.91
C GLY A 270 -50.41 5.34 29.29
N ALA A 271 -50.12 6.37 30.08
CA ALA A 271 -50.78 6.62 31.36
C ALA A 271 -52.18 7.24 31.20
N GLU A 272 -52.39 8.07 30.16
CA GLU A 272 -53.70 8.61 29.78
C GLU A 272 -54.62 7.49 29.25
N ASP A 273 -54.12 6.64 28.34
CA ASP A 273 -54.84 5.48 27.82
C ASP A 273 -55.19 4.49 28.95
N ALA A 274 -54.26 4.23 29.89
CA ALA A 274 -54.53 3.36 31.03
C ALA A 274 -55.62 3.93 31.96
N TRP A 275 -55.68 5.25 32.12
CA TRP A 275 -56.75 5.92 32.88
C TRP A 275 -58.10 5.83 32.18
N GLU A 276 -58.12 5.99 30.86
CA GLU A 276 -59.34 5.92 30.05
C GLU A 276 -59.91 4.49 30.00
N ILE A 277 -59.04 3.48 29.83
CA ILE A 277 -59.40 2.05 29.94
C ILE A 277 -59.90 1.70 31.35
N ALA A 278 -59.23 2.19 32.40
CA ALA A 278 -59.68 1.96 33.78
C ALA A 278 -61.04 2.64 34.07
N TYR A 279 -61.28 3.80 33.47
CA TYR A 279 -62.54 4.52 33.58
C TYR A 279 -63.67 3.80 32.84
N GLU A 280 -63.41 3.27 31.64
CA GLU A 280 -64.36 2.44 30.88
C GLU A 280 -64.70 1.13 31.58
N ALA A 281 -63.69 0.40 32.08
CA ALA A 281 -63.91 -0.82 32.84
C ALA A 281 -64.75 -0.59 34.10
N LYS A 282 -64.59 0.56 34.78
CA LYS A 282 -65.42 0.93 35.93
C LYS A 282 -66.87 1.21 35.52
N ARG A 283 -67.08 1.88 34.38
CA ARG A 283 -68.40 2.19 33.81
C ARG A 283 -69.16 0.92 33.42
N GLU A 284 -68.49 -0.03 32.77
CA GLU A 284 -69.08 -1.33 32.41
C GLU A 284 -69.44 -2.17 33.63
N LYS A 285 -68.62 -2.11 34.68
CA LYS A 285 -68.90 -2.79 35.96
C LYS A 285 -70.10 -2.18 36.67
N GLU A 286 -70.26 -0.86 36.64
CA GLU A 286 -71.42 -0.15 37.20
C GLU A 286 -72.69 -0.39 36.36
N ALA A 287 -72.58 -0.48 35.02
CA ALA A 287 -73.68 -0.85 34.14
C ALA A 287 -74.15 -2.31 34.33
N SER A 288 -73.20 -3.24 34.47
CA SER A 288 -73.50 -4.66 34.72
C SER A 288 -74.18 -4.89 36.08
N LYS A 289 -73.82 -4.09 37.09
CA LYS A 289 -74.43 -4.13 38.43
C LYS A 289 -75.88 -3.66 38.44
N HIS A 290 -76.29 -2.88 37.44
CA HIS A 290 -77.67 -2.40 37.30
C HIS A 290 -78.57 -3.41 36.58
N LEU A 291 -78.01 -4.40 35.88
CA LEU A 291 -78.72 -5.52 35.25
C LEU A 291 -78.87 -6.75 36.17
N THR A 292 -78.10 -6.85 37.26
CA THR A 292 -78.14 -8.00 38.19
C THR A 292 -79.08 -7.81 39.39
N ILE A 293 -79.95 -6.81 39.38
CA ILE A 293 -80.91 -6.56 40.47
C ILE A 293 -82.31 -7.13 40.18
N GLU A 294 -82.60 -7.65 38.98
CA GLU A 294 -83.93 -8.23 38.67
C GLU A 294 -84.01 -9.76 38.56
N GLU A 295 -82.91 -10.52 38.63
CA GLU A 295 -82.99 -11.99 38.63
C GLU A 295 -81.99 -12.62 39.61
N SER A 296 -82.50 -13.05 40.78
CA SER A 296 -82.19 -14.30 41.49
C SER A 296 -82.45 -14.21 42.99
N SER A 297 -83.73 -14.28 43.33
CA SER A 297 -84.17 -15.07 44.49
C SER A 297 -84.10 -16.56 44.10
N ASP A 298 -83.21 -17.34 44.71
CA ASP A 298 -83.50 -18.65 45.30
C ASP A 298 -82.22 -19.44 45.64
N GLU A 299 -82.16 -19.78 46.93
CA GLU A 299 -81.66 -20.99 47.62
C GLU A 299 -80.55 -21.88 47.01
N SER A 300 -79.51 -22.12 47.83
CA SER A 300 -79.07 -23.45 48.37
C SER A 300 -77.55 -23.38 48.64
N GLU A 301 -77.10 -23.45 49.90
CA GLU A 301 -76.67 -24.70 50.56
C GLU A 301 -75.58 -25.47 49.79
N GLU A 302 -74.31 -25.38 50.23
CA GLU A 302 -73.65 -26.46 50.98
C GLU A 302 -72.17 -26.14 51.24
N CYS A 303 -71.79 -26.35 52.50
CA CYS A 303 -70.41 -26.48 52.95
C CYS A 303 -69.78 -27.73 52.33
N GLU A 304 -68.53 -27.65 51.88
CA GLU A 304 -67.61 -28.77 52.05
C GLU A 304 -66.15 -28.32 52.19
N CYS A 305 -65.54 -28.82 53.25
CA CYS A 305 -64.13 -28.71 53.58
C CYS A 305 -63.28 -29.66 52.72
N GLY A 306 -62.01 -29.32 52.46
CA GLY A 306 -60.94 -30.34 52.46
C GLY A 306 -59.81 -30.21 51.45
N GLY A 307 -58.59 -30.48 51.95
CA GLY A 307 -57.34 -30.79 51.22
C GLY A 307 -56.50 -29.55 50.91
N PHE A 308 -55.36 -29.23 51.54
CA PHE A 308 -54.24 -30.00 52.11
C PHE A 308 -53.46 -30.88 51.12
N GLN A 309 -52.16 -30.58 51.02
CA GLN A 309 -51.03 -31.26 50.32
C GLN A 309 -51.03 -31.19 48.79
N GLU A 310 -49.92 -30.93 48.11
CA GLU A 310 -48.48 -30.86 48.46
C GLU A 310 -47.78 -29.92 47.47
#